data_AF-A0A847NUH3-F1
#
_entry.id   AF-A0A847NUH3-F1
#
_cell.length_a   1.000
_cell.length_b   1.000
_cell.length_c   1.000
_cell.angle_alpha   90.00
_cell.angle_beta   90.00
_cell.angle_gamma   90.00
#
_symmetry.space_group_name_H-M   'P 1'
#
loop_
_entity.id
_entity.type
_entity.pdbx_description
1 polymer ?
#
loop_
_entity_poly.entity_id
_entity_poly.type
_entity_poly.pdbx_seq_one_letter_code
_entity_poly.pdbx_strand_id
1 'polypeptide(L)' 'MLITTETATKVRVKRAIQNLGKVETAKKLHVTPPTLAKIEKGNYDAPKRIYESVMNWLIEDL' A
#
# COMPACT_ATOMS: atom_id res chain seq x y z
N MET A 1 4.37 -3.15 12.41
CA MET A 1 4.79 -4.15 11.40
C MET A 1 5.41 -3.38 10.25
N LEU A 2 6.58 -3.80 9.78
CA LEU A 2 7.38 -2.98 8.88
C LEU A 2 6.98 -3.17 7.41
N ILE A 3 6.51 -2.09 6.76
CA ILE A 3 6.40 -2.03 5.31
C ILE A 3 7.79 -1.70 4.76
N THR A 4 8.44 -2.69 4.13
CA THR A 4 9.78 -2.53 3.56
C THR A 4 9.74 -1.77 2.24
N THR A 5 10.91 -1.37 1.75
CA THR A 5 11.07 -0.75 0.43
C THR A 5 10.63 -1.69 -0.70
N GLU A 6 10.79 -3.00 -0.53
CA GLU A 6 10.35 -4.01 -1.47
C GLU A 6 8.81 -4.05 -1.53
N THR A 7 8.14 -4.14 -0.38
CA THR A 7 6.67 -4.09 -0.31
C THR A 7 6.13 -2.79 -0.90
N ALA A 8 6.75 -1.65 -0.57
CA ALA A 8 6.39 -0.36 -1.12
C ALA A 8 6.52 -0.30 -2.65
N THR A 9 7.52 -0.98 -3.21
CA THR A 9 7.70 -1.10 -4.66
C THR A 9 6.59 -1.95 -5.29
N LYS A 10 6.22 -3.07 -4.67
CA LYS A 10 5.08 -3.90 -5.12
C LYS A 10 3.78 -3.10 -5.12
N VAL A 11 3.53 -2.28 -4.09
CA VAL A 11 2.37 -1.38 -4.00
C VAL A 11 2.35 -0.38 -5.17
N ARG A 12 3.49 0.26 -5.48
CA ARG A 12 3.60 1.21 -6.59
C ARG A 12 3.37 0.54 -7.95
N VAL A 13 3.91 -0.66 -8.14
CA VAL A 13 3.74 -1.45 -9.37
C VAL A 13 2.28 -1.88 -9.55
N LYS A 14 1.66 -2.50 -8.54
CA LYS A 14 0.25 -2.91 -8.61
C LYS A 14 -0.66 -1.71 -8.85
N ARG A 15 -0.39 -0.57 -8.21
CA ARG A 15 -1.12 0.68 -8.46
C ARG A 15 -1.01 1.13 -9.91
N ALA A 16 0.20 1.09 -10.49
CA ALA A 16 0.44 1.48 -11.88
C ALA A 16 -0.25 0.51 -12.87
N ILE A 17 -0.17 -0.79 -12.62
CA ILE A 17 -0.85 -1.81 -13.45
C ILE A 17 -2.37 -1.61 -13.44
N GLN A 18 -2.95 -1.30 -12.28
CA GLN A 18 -4.38 -1.03 -12.14
C GLN A 18 -4.79 0.40 -12.56
N ASN A 19 -3.84 1.23 -13.01
CA ASN A 19 -4.03 2.63 -13.38
C ASN A 19 -4.77 3.48 -12.30
N LEU A 20 -4.52 3.20 -11.01
CA LEU A 20 -5.19 3.88 -9.91
C LEU A 20 -4.49 5.19 -9.51
N GLY A 21 -5.30 6.21 -9.24
CA GLY A 21 -4.85 7.46 -8.61
C GLY A 21 -4.55 7.29 -7.12
N LYS A 22 -3.70 8.15 -6.54
CA LYS A 22 -3.31 8.04 -5.12
C LYS A 22 -4.49 8.09 -4.15
N VAL A 23 -5.49 8.93 -4.41
CA VAL A 23 -6.69 9.02 -3.55
C VAL A 23 -7.50 7.74 -3.62
N GLU A 24 -7.63 7.16 -4.80
CA GLU A 24 -8.38 5.92 -5.03
C GLU A 24 -7.67 4.71 -4.39
N THR A 25 -6.35 4.61 -4.55
CA THR A 25 -5.56 3.55 -3.89
C THR A 25 -5.64 3.67 -2.37
N ALA A 26 -5.63 4.89 -1.82
CA ALA A 26 -5.78 5.10 -0.39
C ALA A 26 -7.16 4.61 0.10
N LYS A 27 -8.23 4.86 -0.68
CA LYS A 27 -9.57 4.33 -0.39
C LYS A 27 -9.60 2.80 -0.42
N LYS A 28 -9.02 2.17 -1.45
CA LYS A 28 -8.92 0.69 -1.54
C LYS A 28 -8.20 0.08 -0.33
N LEU A 29 -7.15 0.74 0.15
CA LEU A 29 -6.37 0.30 1.31
C LEU A 29 -6.95 0.77 2.66
N HIS A 30 -8.12 1.40 2.67
CA HIS A 30 -8.76 1.94 3.88
C HIS A 30 -7.82 2.81 4.72
N VAL A 31 -7.07 3.70 4.05
CA VAL A 31 -6.14 4.67 4.63
C VAL A 31 -6.33 6.06 4.02
N THR A 32 -5.68 7.05 4.62
CA THR A 32 -5.64 8.41 4.08
C THR A 32 -4.52 8.56 3.04
N PRO A 33 -4.62 9.51 2.08
CA PRO A 33 -3.56 9.75 1.10
C PRO A 33 -2.17 10.05 1.71
N PRO A 34 -2.04 10.80 2.82
CA PRO A 34 -0.73 10.95 3.50
C PRO A 34 -0.18 9.62 4.03
N THR A 35 -1.04 8.72 4.47
CA THR A 35 -0.63 7.38 4.93
C THR A 35 -0.19 6.53 3.74
N LEU A 36 -0.90 6.59 2.60
CA LEU A 36 -0.44 5.97 1.37
C LEU A 36 0.95 6.47 0.95
N ALA A 37 1.22 7.77 1.07
CA ALA A 37 2.55 8.30 0.76
C ALA A 37 3.65 7.70 1.65
N LYS A 38 3.37 7.44 2.94
CA LYS A 38 4.29 6.72 3.84
C LYS A 38 4.48 5.26 3.42
N ILE A 39 3.39 4.59 3.03
CA ILE A 39 3.42 3.21 2.52
C ILE A 39 4.28 3.12 1.25
N GLU A 40 4.03 3.99 0.26
CA GLU A 40 4.77 4.01 -1.01
C GLU A 40 6.24 4.43 -0.86
N LYS A 41 6.56 5.21 0.18
CA LYS A 41 7.94 5.55 0.54
C LYS A 41 8.69 4.34 1.10
N GLY A 42 7.98 3.43 1.76
CA GLY A 42 8.57 2.29 2.48
C GLY A 42 9.27 2.72 3.76
N ASN A 43 9.88 1.73 4.45
CA ASN A 43 10.42 1.88 5.80
C ASN A 43 9.42 2.52 6.77
N TYR A 44 8.16 2.09 6.67
CA TYR A 44 7.07 2.60 7.49
C TYR A 44 6.67 1.53 8.50
N ASP A 45 6.87 1.80 9.79
CA ASP A 45 6.32 0.96 10.84
C ASP A 45 4.82 1.21 10.95
N ALA A 46 4.06 0.37 10.26
CA ALA A 46 2.63 0.49 10.14
C ALA A 46 1.91 -0.26 11.28
N PRO A 47 0.79 0.29 11.78
CA PRO A 47 -0.16 -0.48 12.58
C PRO A 47 -0.57 -1.76 11.86
N LYS A 48 -0.78 -2.85 12.61
CA LYS A 48 -1.12 -4.19 12.09
C LYS A 48 -2.25 -4.14 11.04
N ARG A 49 -3.34 -3.42 11.34
CA ARG A 49 -4.47 -3.21 10.42
C ARG A 49 -4.06 -2.71 9.03
N ILE A 50 -3.14 -1.74 8.98
CA ILE A 50 -2.69 -1.13 7.71
C ILE A 50 -1.78 -2.11 6.98
N TYR A 51 -0.86 -2.76 7.70
CA TYR A 51 0.02 -3.77 7.12
C TYR A 51 -0.78 -4.92 6.49
N GLU A 52 -1.76 -5.47 7.22
CA GLU A 52 -2.64 -6.53 6.72
C GLU A 52 -3.44 -6.08 5.50
N SER A 53 -4.04 -4.88 5.53
CA SER A 53 -4.76 -4.35 4.37
C SER A 53 -3.86 -4.21 3.14
N VAL A 54 -2.61 -3.77 3.31
CA VAL A 54 -1.63 -3.68 2.22
C VAL A 54 -1.24 -5.05 1.69
N MET A 55 -0.93 -6.01 2.56
CA MET A 55 -0.52 -7.35 2.14
C MET A 55 -1.66 -8.13 1.47
N ASN A 56 -2.87 -8.06 2.02
CA ASN A 56 -4.05 -8.68 1.43
C ASN A 56 -4.31 -8.11 0.03
N TRP A 57 -4.27 -6.79 -0.11
CA TRP A 57 -4.42 -6.16 -1.43
C TRP A 57 -3.32 -6.57 -2.41
N LEU A 58 -2.09 -6.84 -1.97
CA LEU A 58 -1.04 -7.35 -2.86
C LEU A 58 -1.27 -8.81 -3.30
N ILE A 59 -1.95 -9.61 -2.49
CA ILE A 59 -2.17 -11.05 -2.72
C ILE A 59 -3.50 -11.33 -3.45
N GLU A 60 -4.45 -10.38 -3.49
CA GLU A 60 -5.77 -10.52 -4.15
C GLU A 60 -5.77 -11.01 -5.62
N ASP A 61 -4.61 -11.02 -6.31
CA ASP A 61 -4.51 -11.47 -7.71
C ASP A 61 -3.88 -12.89 -7.85
N LEU A 62 -3.67 -13.62 -6.75
CA LEU A 62 -3.15 -15.00 -6.71
C LEU A 62 -4.26 -16.05 -6.70
#